data_AF-A0A844F6G7-F1
#
_entry.id   AF-A0A844F6G7-F1
#
_cell.length_a   1.000
_cell.length_b   1.000
_cell.length_c   1.000
_cell.angle_alpha   90.00
_cell.angle_beta   90.00
_cell.angle_gamma   90.00
#
_symmetry.space_group_name_H-M   'P 1'
#
loop_
_entity.id
_entity.type
_entity.pdbx_description
1 polymer ?
#
loop_
_entity_poly.entity_id
_entity_poly.type
_entity_poly.pdbx_seq_one_letter_code
_entity_poly.pdbx_strand_id
1 'polypeptide(L)'
;MFMVKGKEKQKNKKDMNCLKSGLISLIQLKRIYVAERFENLRKESEQNITTKEGITERLNRSIQAEGIFSYIKSGMRYLRFRHRSMEKIVAEMKMLLYEKNRGLMTNM
;
A
#
# COMPACT_ATOMS: atom_id res chain seq x y z
N MET A 1 9.22 -2.22 8.20
CA MET A 1 8.12 -1.86 9.12
C MET A 1 7.96 -0.35 9.04
N PHE A 2 7.17 0.15 8.10
CA PHE A 2 6.92 1.58 7.97
C PHE A 2 5.71 1.92 8.85
N MET A 3 5.96 2.61 9.97
CA MET A 3 4.92 3.21 10.79
C MET A 3 4.25 4.29 9.96
N VAL A 4 3.06 3.99 9.43
CA VAL A 4 2.10 5.03 9.10
C VAL A 4 1.75 5.67 10.44
N LYS A 5 2.16 6.93 10.65
CA LYS A 5 1.72 7.71 11.82
C LYS A 5 0.20 7.79 11.77
N GLY A 6 -0.46 6.94 12.56
CA GLY A 6 -1.90 6.98 12.76
C GLY A 6 -2.25 8.30 13.42
N LYS A 7 -2.77 9.25 12.64
CA LYS A 7 -3.50 10.38 13.22
C LYS A 7 -4.93 9.89 13.48
N GLU A 8 -5.26 9.66 14.74
CA GLU A 8 -6.66 9.61 15.19
C GLU A 8 -7.33 10.94 14.80
N LYS A 9 -8.23 10.89 13.83
CA LYS A 9 -9.13 12.00 13.53
C LYS A 9 -10.50 11.63 14.07
N GLN A 10 -10.91 12.32 15.12
CA GLN A 10 -12.28 12.38 15.59
C GLN A 10 -13.20 12.62 14.39
N LYS A 11 -14.15 11.70 14.17
CA LYS A 11 -15.12 11.77 13.08
C LYS A 11 -16.12 12.89 13.36
N ASN A 12 -15.80 14.11 12.95
CA ASN A 12 -16.78 15.18 12.85
C ASN A 12 -17.60 15.00 11.56
N LYS A 13 -18.92 14.95 11.71
CA LYS A 13 -19.95 14.63 10.71
C LYS A 13 -20.18 15.77 9.69
N LYS A 14 -19.15 16.56 9.35
CA LYS A 14 -19.30 17.81 8.56
C LYS A 14 -18.59 17.86 7.19
N ASP A 15 -17.90 16.80 6.76
CA ASP A 15 -16.96 16.93 5.62
C ASP A 15 -17.48 16.38 4.26
N MET A 16 -18.80 16.35 4.03
CA MET A 16 -19.38 15.95 2.72
C MET A 16 -19.76 17.16 1.86
N ASN A 17 -18.80 18.04 1.60
CA ASN A 17 -18.93 19.03 0.53
C ASN A 17 -18.33 18.43 -0.75
N CYS A 18 -19.19 18.10 -1.71
CA CYS A 18 -18.80 17.59 -3.01
C CYS A 18 -18.50 18.74 -3.97
N LEU A 19 -17.33 18.68 -4.62
CA LEU A 19 -16.94 19.63 -5.66
C LEU A 19 -17.70 19.29 -6.95
N LYS A 20 -18.33 20.31 -7.54
CA LYS A 20 -18.89 20.21 -8.90
C LYS A 20 -17.75 20.48 -9.88
N SER A 21 -17.37 19.49 -10.68
CA SER A 21 -16.58 19.74 -11.88
C SER A 21 -17.48 20.41 -12.93
N GLY A 22 -17.35 21.73 -13.10
CA GLY A 22 -17.84 22.44 -14.30
C GLY A 22 -16.80 22.26 -15.42
N LEU A 23 -17.10 22.28 -16.72
CA LEU A 23 -18.30 22.55 -17.51
C LEU A 23 -17.94 22.12 -18.95
N ILE A 24 -18.89 21.68 -19.80
CA ILE A 24 -19.06 22.02 -21.24
C ILE A 24 -20.23 21.21 -21.83
N SER A 25 -20.98 21.91 -22.68
CA SER A 25 -22.25 21.68 -23.39
C SER A 25 -22.60 20.30 -23.99
N LEU A 26 -23.90 19.99 -23.91
CA LEU A 26 -24.77 19.28 -24.89
C LEU A 26 -24.69 17.76 -25.08
N ILE A 27 -24.25 16.99 -24.09
CA ILE A 27 -24.54 15.55 -24.01
C ILE A 27 -24.99 15.27 -22.58
N GLN A 28 -25.96 14.37 -22.36
CA GLN A 28 -26.39 13.93 -21.02
C GLN A 28 -25.23 13.26 -20.26
N LEU A 29 -24.28 14.05 -19.78
CA LEU A 29 -23.11 13.56 -19.06
C LEU A 29 -23.52 13.33 -17.61
N LYS A 30 -23.41 12.07 -17.19
CA LYS A 30 -23.53 11.64 -15.80
C LYS A 30 -22.63 12.53 -14.94
N ARG A 31 -23.22 13.33 -14.05
CA ARG A 31 -22.47 14.18 -13.12
C ARG A 31 -21.75 13.29 -12.12
N ILE A 32 -20.43 13.29 -12.16
CA ILE A 32 -19.59 12.64 -11.16
C ILE A 32 -19.33 13.65 -10.06
N TYR A 33 -19.71 13.31 -8.83
CA TYR A 33 -19.44 14.11 -7.65
C TYR A 33 -18.19 13.57 -6.96
N VAL A 34 -17.19 14.44 -6.76
CA VAL A 34 -15.96 14.10 -6.04
C VAL A 34 -15.94 14.86 -4.73
N ALA A 35 -15.66 14.17 -3.63
CA ALA A 35 -15.52 14.80 -2.33
C ALA A 35 -14.28 15.71 -2.31
N GLU A 36 -14.39 16.92 -1.75
CA GLU A 36 -13.26 17.85 -1.66
C GLU A 36 -12.04 17.21 -0.97
N ARG A 37 -12.29 16.47 0.11
CA ARG A 37 -11.26 15.71 0.84
C ARG A 37 -10.53 14.71 -0.05
N PHE A 38 -11.23 14.06 -0.98
CA PHE A 38 -10.61 13.10 -1.89
C PHE A 38 -9.63 13.81 -2.82
N GLU A 39 -10.01 14.97 -3.35
CA GLU A 39 -9.14 15.73 -4.26
C GLU A 39 -7.89 16.26 -3.54
N ASN A 40 -8.02 16.68 -2.28
CA ASN A 40 -6.88 17.10 -1.46
C ASN A 40 -5.90 15.93 -1.21
N LEU A 41 -6.42 14.76 -0.83
CA LEU A 41 -5.60 13.55 -0.64
C LEU A 41 -4.96 13.09 -1.95
N ARG A 42 -5.65 13.27 -3.08
CA ARG A 42 -5.13 12.93 -4.40
C ARG A 42 -3.93 13.81 -4.76
N LYS A 43 -4.03 15.13 -4.56
CA LYS A 43 -2.91 16.07 -4.77
C LYS A 43 -1.72 15.78 -3.87
N GLU A 44 -1.97 15.51 -2.59
CA GLU A 44 -0.91 15.14 -1.63
C GLU A 44 -0.22 13.83 -2.05
N SER A 45 -1.00 12.83 -2.47
CA SER A 45 -0.48 11.57 -3.00
C SER A 45 0.37 11.80 -4.26
N GLU A 46 -0.11 12.61 -5.20
CA GLU A 46 0.59 12.93 -6.45
C GLU A 46 1.94 13.61 -6.19
N GLN A 47 1.99 14.55 -5.24
CA GLN A 47 3.23 15.18 -4.81
C GLN A 47 4.19 14.16 -4.20
N ASN A 48 3.70 13.31 -3.29
CA ASN A 48 4.51 12.31 -2.59
C ASN A 48 5.12 11.30 -3.57
N ILE A 49 4.35 10.80 -4.54
CA ILE A 49 4.82 9.78 -5.47
C ILE A 49 5.80 10.34 -6.51
N THR A 50 5.64 11.60 -6.94
CA THR A 50 6.44 12.21 -8.02
C THR A 50 7.84 12.65 -7.53
N THR A 51 8.04 12.75 -6.22
CA THR A 51 9.36 13.01 -5.64
C THR A 51 10.36 11.87 -5.95
N LYS A 52 11.67 12.18 -5.96
CA LYS A 52 12.72 11.17 -6.17
C LYS A 52 12.67 10.07 -5.10
N GLU A 53 12.40 10.45 -3.86
CA GLU A 53 12.19 9.52 -2.74
C GLU A 53 10.96 8.64 -3.00
N GLY A 54 9.83 9.23 -3.40
CA GLY A 54 8.61 8.48 -3.73
C GLY A 54 8.77 7.51 -4.90
N ILE A 55 9.55 7.87 -5.92
CA ILE A 55 9.91 6.95 -7.02
C ILE A 55 10.74 5.78 -6.51
N THR A 56 11.76 6.05 -5.68
CA THR A 56 12.63 5.04 -5.10
C THR A 56 11.85 4.08 -4.20
N GLU A 57 10.97 4.62 -3.35
CA GLU A 57 10.06 3.86 -2.49
C GLU A 57 9.11 2.96 -3.29
N ARG A 58 8.60 3.45 -4.44
CA ARG A 58 7.74 2.65 -5.33
C ARG A 58 8.52 1.51 -5.97
N LEU A 59 9.72 1.77 -6.48
CA LEU A 59 10.59 0.73 -7.05
C LEU A 59 10.95 -0.32 -5.99
N ASN A 60 11.29 0.10 -4.78
CA ASN A 60 11.64 -0.80 -3.68
C ASN A 60 10.46 -1.67 -3.24
N ARG A 61 9.24 -1.13 -3.22
CA ARG A 61 8.05 -1.88 -2.78
C ARG A 61 7.56 -2.92 -3.77
N SER A 62 7.64 -2.68 -5.08
CA SER A 62 7.20 -3.66 -6.07
C SER A 62 8.28 -4.69 -6.39
N ILE A 63 9.51 -4.25 -6.71
CA ILE A 63 10.54 -5.15 -7.25
C ILE A 63 11.08 -6.12 -6.18
N GLN A 64 11.34 -5.63 -4.96
CA GLN A 64 11.94 -6.47 -3.91
C GLN A 64 10.92 -7.35 -3.21
N ALA A 65 9.71 -6.83 -2.99
CA ALA A 65 8.66 -7.60 -2.33
C ALA A 65 8.24 -8.79 -3.19
N GLU A 66 8.03 -8.60 -4.49
CA GLU A 66 7.65 -9.68 -5.41
C GLU A 66 8.71 -10.79 -5.47
N GLY A 67 9.99 -10.44 -5.55
CA GLY A 67 11.08 -11.42 -5.56
C GLY A 67 11.13 -12.27 -4.29
N ILE A 68 10.96 -11.64 -3.12
CA ILE A 68 10.94 -12.33 -1.83
C ILE A 68 9.68 -13.21 -1.69
N PHE A 69 8.51 -12.71 -2.08
CA PHE A 69 7.28 -13.50 -2.03
C PHE A 69 7.29 -14.68 -3.00
N SER A 70 7.87 -14.51 -4.20
CA SER A 70 8.06 -15.59 -5.16
C SER A 70 8.95 -16.69 -4.56
N TYR A 71 10.05 -16.29 -3.93
CA TYR A 71 10.95 -17.23 -3.25
C TYR A 71 10.27 -17.97 -2.08
N ILE A 72 9.49 -17.28 -1.25
CA ILE A 72 8.75 -17.91 -0.15
C ILE A 72 7.70 -18.91 -0.70
N LYS A 73 6.94 -18.53 -1.73
CA LYS A 73 5.90 -19.37 -2.30
C LYS A 73 6.46 -20.59 -3.03
N SER A 74 7.37 -20.37 -3.99
CA SER A 74 7.87 -21.41 -4.88
C SER A 74 9.09 -22.13 -4.28
N GLY A 75 10.04 -21.38 -3.73
CA GLY A 75 11.27 -21.92 -3.15
C GLY A 75 11.04 -22.65 -1.83
N MET A 76 10.19 -22.11 -0.94
CA MET A 76 9.89 -22.75 0.36
C MET A 76 8.60 -23.58 0.36
N ARG A 77 7.91 -23.68 -0.79
CA ARG A 77 6.57 -24.31 -0.92
C ARG A 77 5.58 -23.81 0.13
N TYR A 78 5.68 -22.53 0.49
CA TYR A 78 4.85 -21.93 1.52
C TYR A 78 3.47 -21.57 0.95
N LEU A 79 2.50 -22.46 1.16
CA LEU A 79 1.15 -22.32 0.60
C LEU A 79 0.18 -21.59 1.52
N ARG A 80 0.37 -21.65 2.84
CA ARG A 80 -0.57 -21.11 3.81
C ARG A 80 0.09 -20.76 5.14
N PHE A 81 -0.35 -19.65 5.74
CA PHE A 81 0.01 -19.32 7.12
C PHE A 81 -0.55 -20.34 8.10
N ARG A 82 0.32 -20.84 8.99
CA ARG A 82 -0.08 -21.80 10.03
C ARG A 82 -0.73 -21.10 11.24
N HIS A 83 -0.36 -19.85 11.48
CA HIS A 83 -0.87 -19.04 12.58
C HIS A 83 -1.98 -18.08 12.11
N ARG A 84 -2.94 -17.79 13.01
CA ARG A 84 -4.07 -16.88 12.72
C ARG A 84 -3.93 -15.48 13.30
N SER A 85 -3.12 -15.31 14.34
CA SER A 85 -2.89 -13.99 14.96
C SER A 85 -1.83 -13.20 14.19
N MET A 86 -2.08 -11.91 13.98
CA MET A 86 -1.17 -11.03 13.23
C MET A 86 0.26 -11.00 13.80
N GLU A 87 0.41 -10.97 15.12
CA GLU A 87 1.73 -10.94 15.77
C GLU A 87 2.58 -12.17 15.41
N LYS A 88 1.96 -13.37 15.45
CA LYS A 88 2.62 -14.63 15.10
C LYS A 88 2.95 -14.71 13.61
N ILE A 89 2.06 -14.23 12.75
CA ILE A 89 2.31 -14.17 11.29
C ILE A 89 3.50 -13.25 10.99
N VAL A 90 3.57 -12.10 11.66
CA VAL A 90 4.70 -11.16 11.52
C VAL A 90 6.00 -11.78 12.03
N ALA A 91 5.97 -12.49 13.16
CA ALA A 91 7.13 -13.21 13.66
C ALA A 91 7.62 -14.30 12.69
N GLU A 92 6.69 -15.08 12.12
CA GLU A 92 6.97 -16.12 11.14
C GLU A 92 7.64 -15.54 9.88
N MET A 93 7.10 -14.45 9.32
CA MET A 93 7.72 -13.79 8.16
C MET A 93 9.10 -13.22 8.49
N LYS A 94 9.31 -12.68 9.69
CA LYS A 94 10.63 -12.18 10.12
C LYS A 94 11.67 -13.30 10.18
N MET A 95 11.28 -14.48 10.67
CA MET A 95 12.17 -15.65 10.69
C MET A 95 12.54 -16.11 9.28
N LEU A 96 11.57 -16.24 8.37
CA LEU A 96 11.84 -16.62 6.97
C LEU A 96 12.78 -15.63 6.26
N LEU A 97 12.56 -14.33 6.48
CA LEU A 97 13.42 -13.27 5.94
C LEU A 97 14.85 -13.34 6.51
N TYR A 98 14.97 -13.64 7.81
CA TYR A 98 16.26 -13.77 8.47
C TYR A 98 17.07 -14.96 7.93
N GLU A 99 16.42 -16.10 7.74
CA GLU A 99 17.01 -17.29 7.15
C GLU A 99 17.49 -17.03 5.72
N LYS A 100 16.70 -16.30 4.91
CA LYS A 100 17.10 -15.87 3.57
C LYS A 100 18.33 -14.97 3.59
N ASN A 101 18.37 -13.99 4.50
CA ASN A 101 19.48 -13.03 4.60
C ASN A 101 20.80 -13.68 5.04
N ARG A 102 20.76 -14.77 5.83
CA ARG A 102 21.96 -15.53 6.20
C ARG A 102 22.50 -16.45 5.10
N GLY A 103 21.83 -16.54 3.95
CA GLY A 103 22.22 -17.45 2.87
C GLY A 103 21.98 -18.92 3.18
N LEU A 104 21.35 -19.25 4.31
CA LEU A 104 21.12 -20.63 4.75
C LEU A 104 20.08 -21.37 3.90
N MET A 105 19.31 -20.63 3.10
CA MET A 105 18.18 -21.15 2.33
C MET A 105 18.51 -21.32 0.82
N THR A 106 19.76 -21.19 0.37
CA THR A 106 20.11 -21.33 -1.07
C THR A 106 20.26 -22.78 -1.55
N ASN A 107 20.16 -23.77 -0.66
CA ASN A 107 20.40 -25.18 -0.97
C ASN A 107 19.23 -26.06 -0.52
N MET A 108 18.11 -26.06 -1.25
CA MET A 108 17.13 -27.14 -1.23
C MET A 108 16.45 -27.30 -2.58
#